data_AF-A0A815BIZ9-F1
#
_entry.id   AF-A0A815BIZ9-F1
#
_cell.length_a   1.000
_cell.length_b   1.000
_cell.length_c   1.000
_cell.angle_alpha   90.00
_cell.angle_beta   90.00
_cell.angle_gamma   90.00
#
_symmetry.space_group_name_H-M   'P 1'
#
loop_
_entity.id
_entity.type
_entity.pdbx_description
1 polymer ?
#
loop_
_entity_poly.entity_id
_entity_poly.type
_entity_poly.pdbx_seq_one_letter_code
_entity_poly.pdbx_strand_id
1 'polypeptide(L)'
;MYYNNVLTHPFRKIYRWHRYFTFSIQILCTYTVVLIVIYNLTCLLTFYGVYSIKNQLDRLHFLILNQFNWNIEWGTKFINDLLICSILSVIIYCTQIFNGLVKIQQHLISAYAGKYLDIPPRHNFSNNELISKCLHFSGYLCGYTAWGFIIFYKISFIICFLFRLWIRYDTQWFQHILALCLPIILLYLLKHILMSLLSEFVFLQNFGRTSSLNNRRIFFIFNYFNFYFDCFLGILSCVIRVSKSLLASLLFMGRLDYSFMGRNLERLDQGYATYVTFIHMEIIHGHPILVTFCDIIWHDIERKRHISQHSKSSKLIYDSIMHTKVHLARFKWHLFYTLIRNEYLKFLRKHVLLMTTNSTGLISSTTATAVVLTNSSNEKSSNNEQHSSILFYDRPIIRQPPIPPKRSGYRYNFDYEQTSDLRFVYQQLKTLTQNVSQLKKNNFQEEEVVAEEHNEQIYLPPNQVIRKKQSQVTCTFPDEYTTSKFHNMPTIQRR
;
A
#
# COMPACT_ATOMS: atom_id res chain seq x y z
N MET A 1 32.31 -7.56 0.86
CA MET A 1 32.99 -7.04 -0.35
C MET A 1 31.95 -6.68 -1.38
N TYR A 2 31.78 -5.38 -1.65
CA TYR A 2 30.95 -4.87 -2.74
C TYR A 2 31.85 -4.73 -3.97
N TYR A 3 31.69 -5.60 -4.98
CA TYR A 3 32.20 -5.29 -6.31
C TYR A 3 31.29 -4.22 -6.92
N ASN A 4 31.74 -2.96 -6.86
CA ASN A 4 31.18 -1.84 -7.60
C ASN A 4 31.55 -1.99 -9.08
N ASN A 5 30.86 -2.87 -9.80
CA ASN A 5 30.98 -2.96 -11.25
C ASN A 5 30.06 -1.91 -11.88
N VAL A 6 30.64 -1.02 -12.70
CA VAL A 6 29.98 0.04 -13.49
C VAL A 6 28.82 -0.51 -14.33
N LEU A 7 28.86 -1.79 -14.73
CA LEU A 7 27.77 -2.48 -15.41
C LEU A 7 26.48 -2.65 -14.57
N THR A 8 26.54 -2.60 -13.24
CA THR A 8 25.36 -2.85 -12.38
C THR A 8 24.51 -1.60 -12.15
N HIS A 9 24.99 -0.42 -12.53
CA HIS A 9 24.27 0.83 -12.31
C HIS A 9 22.95 0.95 -13.12
N PRO A 10 22.89 0.58 -14.42
CA PRO A 10 21.62 0.54 -15.14
C PRO A 10 20.68 -0.54 -14.61
N PHE A 11 21.18 -1.76 -14.32
CA PHE A 11 20.37 -2.86 -13.80
C PHE A 11 19.82 -2.59 -12.39
N ARG A 12 20.55 -1.89 -11.52
CA ARG A 12 20.08 -1.49 -10.19
C ARG A 12 19.00 -0.41 -10.22
N LYS A 13 18.88 0.32 -11.34
CA LYS A 13 17.79 1.28 -11.61
C LYS A 13 16.56 0.58 -12.22
N ILE A 14 16.78 -0.49 -12.98
CA ILE A 14 15.72 -1.29 -13.63
C ILE A 14 15.06 -2.27 -12.63
N TYR A 15 15.84 -2.95 -11.78
CA TYR A 15 15.33 -3.94 -10.83
C TYR A 15 16.12 -3.93 -9.51
N ARG A 16 15.48 -3.53 -8.40
CA ARG A 16 16.07 -3.67 -7.06
C ARG A 16 15.57 -4.96 -6.41
N TRP A 17 16.39 -6.00 -6.48
CA TRP A 17 16.16 -7.25 -5.74
C TRP A 17 15.93 -6.96 -4.25
N HIS A 18 14.71 -7.22 -3.76
CA HIS A 18 14.46 -7.35 -2.34
C HIS A 18 14.98 -8.73 -1.90
N ARG A 19 16.05 -8.74 -1.11
CA ARG A 19 16.76 -9.96 -0.67
C ARG A 19 15.85 -10.96 0.09
N TYR A 20 14.73 -10.49 0.64
CA TYR A 20 13.81 -11.29 1.46
C TYR A 20 12.45 -11.51 0.80
N PHE A 21 12.29 -11.15 -0.47
CA PHE A 21 11.04 -11.34 -1.19
C PHE A 21 11.18 -12.48 -2.20
N THR A 22 10.26 -13.44 -2.11
CA THR A 22 10.13 -14.55 -3.06
C THR A 22 8.81 -14.41 -3.81
N PHE A 23 8.83 -14.68 -5.12
CA PHE A 23 7.60 -14.74 -5.90
C PHE A 23 6.88 -16.06 -5.68
N SER A 24 5.55 -16.02 -5.77
CA SER A 24 4.73 -17.23 -5.88
C SER A 24 5.13 -18.03 -7.11
N ILE A 25 5.09 -19.36 -6.99
CA ILE A 25 5.43 -20.30 -8.08
C ILE A 25 4.53 -20.02 -9.29
N GLN A 26 3.25 -19.70 -9.05
CA GLN A 26 2.32 -19.35 -10.11
C GLN A 26 2.84 -18.18 -10.95
N ILE A 27 3.26 -17.08 -10.31
CA ILE A 27 3.80 -15.90 -11.02
C ILE A 27 5.02 -16.30 -11.85
N LEU A 28 5.96 -17.05 -11.28
CA LEU A 28 7.16 -17.47 -12.00
C LEU A 28 6.81 -18.31 -13.23
N CYS A 29 5.93 -19.31 -13.08
CA CYS A 29 5.48 -20.16 -14.17
C CYS A 29 4.73 -19.39 -15.26
N THR A 30 3.85 -18.45 -14.90
CA THR A 30 3.12 -17.65 -15.89
C THR A 30 4.06 -16.78 -16.71
N TYR A 31 5.02 -16.12 -16.07
CA TYR A 31 5.98 -15.25 -16.75
C TYR A 31 6.98 -16.03 -17.62
N THR A 32 7.39 -17.24 -17.22
CA THR A 32 8.24 -18.09 -18.08
C THR A 32 7.47 -18.56 -19.32
N VAL A 33 6.20 -18.95 -19.19
CA VAL A 33 5.34 -19.32 -20.32
C VAL A 33 5.18 -18.12 -21.28
N VAL A 34 4.93 -16.92 -20.75
CA VAL A 34 4.82 -15.70 -21.56
C VAL A 34 6.09 -15.43 -22.38
N LEU A 35 7.28 -15.60 -21.77
CA LEU A 35 8.56 -15.44 -22.47
C LEU A 35 8.73 -16.46 -23.61
N ILE A 36 8.38 -17.73 -23.36
CA ILE A 36 8.42 -18.79 -24.38
C ILE A 36 7.45 -18.46 -25.53
N VAL A 37 6.25 -17.99 -25.20
CA VAL A 37 5.23 -17.63 -26.20
C VAL A 37 5.71 -16.47 -27.07
N ILE A 38 6.33 -15.43 -26.49
CA ILE A 38 6.87 -14.31 -27.26
C ILE A 38 8.01 -14.75 -28.17
N TYR A 39 8.90 -15.62 -27.67
CA TYR A 39 9.96 -16.19 -28.49
C TYR A 39 9.40 -16.94 -29.70
N ASN A 40 8.46 -17.87 -29.46
CA ASN A 40 7.82 -18.65 -30.52
C ASN A 40 7.04 -17.77 -31.51
N LEU A 41 6.30 -16.78 -31.02
CA LEU A 41 5.59 -15.81 -31.86
C LEU A 41 6.54 -14.97 -32.70
N THR A 42 7.70 -14.58 -32.16
CA THR A 42 8.72 -13.84 -32.90
C THR A 42 9.25 -14.68 -34.06
N CYS A 43 9.65 -15.92 -33.81
CA CYS A 43 10.13 -16.83 -34.85
C CYS A 43 9.05 -17.10 -35.91
N LEU A 44 7.81 -17.30 -35.49
CA LEU A 44 6.69 -17.55 -36.40
C LEU A 44 6.36 -16.33 -37.25
N LEU A 45 6.28 -15.13 -36.66
CA LEU A 45 5.96 -13.91 -37.39
C LEU A 45 7.09 -13.48 -38.34
N THR A 46 8.35 -13.74 -38.00
CA THR A 46 9.47 -13.45 -38.91
C THR A 46 9.49 -14.42 -40.08
N PHE A 47 9.40 -15.73 -39.83
CA PHE A 47 9.43 -16.75 -40.89
C PHE A 47 8.20 -16.65 -41.82
N TYR A 48 7.00 -16.61 -41.24
CA TYR A 48 5.77 -16.47 -42.02
C TYR A 48 5.68 -15.08 -42.67
N GLY A 49 6.18 -14.05 -42.01
CA GLY A 49 6.21 -12.69 -42.55
C GLY A 49 7.03 -12.59 -43.83
N VAL A 50 8.21 -13.22 -43.87
CA VAL A 50 9.04 -13.25 -45.10
C VAL A 50 8.29 -13.94 -46.26
N TYR A 51 7.60 -15.06 -46.01
CA TYR A 51 6.90 -15.80 -47.05
C TYR A 51 5.60 -15.11 -47.51
N SER A 52 4.72 -14.78 -46.57
CA SER A 52 3.37 -14.27 -46.84
C SER A 52 3.40 -12.84 -47.36
N ILE A 53 4.23 -11.98 -46.76
CA ILE A 53 4.26 -10.56 -47.12
C ILE A 53 4.95 -10.36 -48.47
N LYS A 54 5.93 -11.19 -48.84
CA LYS A 54 6.52 -11.15 -50.19
C LYS A 54 5.44 -11.31 -51.27
N ASN A 55 4.60 -12.34 -51.16
CA ASN A 55 3.52 -12.58 -52.12
C ASN A 55 2.50 -11.43 -52.16
N GLN A 56 2.24 -10.78 -51.02
CA GLN A 56 1.34 -9.61 -50.98
C GLN A 56 1.98 -8.37 -51.58
N LEU A 57 3.27 -8.12 -51.34
CA LEU A 57 4.00 -6.99 -51.93
C LEU A 57 4.14 -7.14 -53.43
N ASP A 58 4.35 -8.36 -53.95
CA ASP A 58 4.42 -8.59 -55.40
C ASP A 58 3.07 -8.29 -56.07
N ARG A 59 1.94 -8.64 -55.43
CA ARG A 59 0.60 -8.23 -55.89
C ARG A 59 0.39 -6.72 -55.82
N LEU A 60 0.83 -6.09 -54.74
CA LEU A 60 0.74 -4.63 -54.59
C LEU A 60 1.62 -3.91 -55.61
N HIS A 61 2.83 -4.42 -55.90
CA HIS A 61 3.72 -3.89 -56.93
C HIS A 61 3.06 -3.94 -58.29
N PHE A 62 2.44 -5.06 -58.66
CA PHE A 62 1.70 -5.17 -59.92
C PHE A 62 0.54 -4.16 -60.01
N LEU A 63 -0.22 -3.98 -58.93
CA LEU A 63 -1.30 -2.99 -58.88
C LEU A 63 -0.79 -1.55 -58.99
N ILE A 64 0.28 -1.22 -58.27
CA ILE A 64 0.90 0.11 -58.26
C ILE A 64 1.54 0.42 -59.63
N LEU A 65 2.20 -0.56 -60.25
CA LEU A 65 2.78 -0.41 -61.58
C LEU A 65 1.67 -0.14 -62.61
N ASN A 66 0.56 -0.89 -62.54
CA ASN A 66 -0.53 -0.77 -63.52
C ASN A 66 -1.38 0.51 -63.35
N GLN A 67 -1.56 1.00 -62.12
CA GLN A 67 -2.37 2.20 -61.87
C GLN A 67 -1.57 3.50 -61.78
N PHE A 68 -0.35 3.46 -61.26
CA PHE A 68 0.45 4.65 -60.97
C PHE A 68 1.76 4.72 -61.76
N ASN A 69 2.09 3.72 -62.60
CA ASN A 69 3.34 3.64 -63.37
C ASN A 69 4.62 3.73 -62.49
N TRP A 70 4.54 3.35 -61.20
CA TRP A 70 5.70 3.39 -60.30
C TRP A 70 6.40 2.03 -60.27
N ASN A 71 7.67 2.00 -60.69
CA ASN A 71 8.50 0.81 -60.56
C ASN A 71 9.31 0.84 -59.25
N ILE A 72 8.80 0.16 -58.23
CA ILE A 72 9.46 0.08 -56.91
C ILE A 72 10.11 -1.29 -56.75
N GLU A 73 11.45 -1.34 -56.66
CA GLU A 73 12.16 -2.58 -56.35
C GLU A 73 12.10 -2.90 -54.85
N TRP A 74 11.25 -3.85 -54.47
CA TRP A 74 11.02 -4.27 -53.08
C TRP A 74 12.00 -5.32 -52.55
N GLY A 75 12.65 -6.08 -53.45
CA GLY A 75 13.23 -7.40 -53.22
C GLY A 75 13.95 -7.63 -51.88
N THR A 76 15.15 -7.08 -51.70
CA THR A 76 15.99 -7.37 -50.51
C THR A 76 15.76 -6.38 -49.36
N LYS A 77 15.33 -5.16 -49.68
CA LYS A 77 15.20 -4.06 -48.72
C LYS A 77 14.01 -4.22 -47.79
N PHE A 78 12.98 -4.94 -48.23
CA PHE A 78 11.80 -5.26 -47.45
C PHE A 78 12.08 -6.19 -46.26
N ILE A 79 12.95 -7.18 -46.46
CA ILE A 79 13.33 -8.14 -45.42
C ILE A 79 13.98 -7.41 -44.24
N ASN A 80 14.78 -6.38 -44.52
CA ASN A 80 15.42 -5.57 -43.49
C ASN A 80 14.40 -4.82 -42.61
N ASP A 81 13.29 -4.30 -43.17
CA ASP A 81 12.23 -3.66 -42.36
C ASP A 81 11.60 -4.64 -41.40
N LEU A 82 11.29 -5.82 -41.91
CA LEU A 82 10.63 -6.86 -41.16
C LEU A 82 11.51 -7.33 -39.99
N LEU A 83 12.82 -7.47 -40.24
CA LEU A 83 13.80 -7.77 -39.20
C LEU A 83 13.91 -6.64 -38.16
N ILE A 84 14.01 -5.37 -38.59
CA ILE A 84 14.06 -4.23 -37.67
C ILE A 84 12.80 -4.16 -36.80
N CYS A 85 11.61 -4.33 -37.40
CA CYS A 85 10.34 -4.29 -36.70
C CYS A 85 10.19 -5.45 -35.70
N SER A 86 10.65 -6.65 -36.06
CA SER A 86 10.61 -7.80 -35.15
C SER A 86 11.54 -7.60 -33.95
N ILE A 87 12.78 -7.16 -34.18
CA ILE A 87 13.76 -6.86 -33.11
C ILE A 87 13.20 -5.76 -32.18
N LEU A 88 12.68 -4.67 -32.75
CA LEU A 88 12.10 -3.57 -31.98
C LEU A 88 10.92 -4.05 -31.11
N SER A 89 10.03 -4.87 -31.68
CA SER A 89 8.86 -5.41 -30.97
C SER A 89 9.28 -6.30 -29.80
N VAL A 90 10.28 -7.16 -30.01
CA VAL A 90 10.82 -8.03 -28.95
C VAL A 90 11.43 -7.21 -27.83
N ILE A 91 12.28 -6.23 -28.14
CA ILE A 91 12.93 -5.39 -27.12
C ILE A 91 11.88 -4.68 -26.27
N ILE A 92 10.86 -4.11 -26.90
CA ILE A 92 9.78 -3.39 -26.20
C ILE A 92 9.00 -4.35 -25.30
N TYR A 93 8.50 -5.48 -25.83
CA TYR A 93 7.67 -6.40 -25.06
C TYR A 93 8.45 -7.13 -23.95
N CYS A 94 9.71 -7.50 -24.19
CA CYS A 94 10.59 -8.01 -23.14
C CYS A 94 10.74 -6.98 -22.02
N THR A 95 11.00 -5.71 -22.35
CA THR A 95 11.11 -4.64 -21.36
C THR A 95 9.79 -4.46 -20.59
N GLN A 96 8.63 -4.56 -21.26
CA GLN A 96 7.33 -4.46 -20.60
C GLN A 96 7.09 -5.60 -19.60
N ILE A 97 7.48 -6.83 -19.92
CA ILE A 97 7.34 -7.99 -19.04
C ILE A 97 8.20 -7.84 -17.79
N PHE A 98 9.47 -7.46 -17.95
CA PHE A 98 10.35 -7.21 -16.80
C PHE A 98 9.81 -6.08 -15.91
N ASN A 99 9.34 -4.99 -16.51
CA ASN A 99 8.72 -3.89 -15.76
C ASN A 99 7.42 -4.31 -15.06
N GLY A 100 6.62 -5.19 -15.68
CA GLY A 100 5.41 -5.75 -15.07
C GLY A 100 5.75 -6.58 -13.83
N LEU A 101 6.80 -7.41 -13.89
CA LEU A 101 7.24 -8.23 -12.76
C LEU A 101 7.76 -7.38 -11.58
N VAL A 102 8.50 -6.29 -11.87
CA VAL A 102 8.88 -5.28 -10.85
C VAL A 102 7.65 -4.70 -10.18
N LYS A 103 6.63 -4.33 -10.98
CA LYS A 103 5.43 -3.68 -10.49
C LYS A 103 4.61 -4.62 -9.62
N ILE A 104 4.47 -5.89 -10.00
CA ILE A 104 3.84 -6.92 -9.17
C ILE A 104 4.50 -7.00 -7.80
N GLN A 105 5.83 -7.04 -7.74
CA GLN A 105 6.54 -7.05 -6.47
C GLN A 105 6.22 -5.81 -5.60
N GLN A 106 6.24 -4.61 -6.20
CA GLN A 106 5.93 -3.37 -5.50
C GLN A 106 4.49 -3.35 -4.97
N HIS A 107 3.55 -3.81 -5.78
CA HIS A 107 2.13 -3.91 -5.44
C HIS A 107 1.89 -4.93 -4.33
N LEU A 108 2.53 -6.10 -4.39
CA LEU A 108 2.39 -7.13 -3.37
C LEU A 108 2.96 -6.68 -2.02
N ILE A 109 4.15 -6.06 -2.00
CA ILE A 109 4.75 -5.50 -0.77
C ILE A 109 3.88 -4.39 -0.17
N SER A 110 3.35 -3.49 -1.01
CA SER A 110 2.48 -2.41 -0.56
C SER A 110 1.18 -2.95 0.02
N ALA A 111 0.65 -4.01 -0.59
CA ALA A 111 -0.58 -4.63 -0.18
C ALA A 111 -0.41 -5.51 1.08
N TYR A 112 0.75 -6.15 1.30
CA TYR A 112 1.11 -6.75 2.59
C TYR A 112 1.16 -5.70 3.72
N ALA A 113 1.60 -4.48 3.41
CA ALA A 113 1.54 -3.37 4.37
C ALA A 113 0.12 -2.79 4.55
N GLY A 114 -0.89 -3.31 3.86
CA GLY A 114 -2.26 -2.81 3.88
C GLY A 114 -2.44 -1.44 3.21
N LYS A 115 -1.50 -1.02 2.35
CA LYS A 115 -1.55 0.25 1.61
C LYS A 115 -2.05 0.00 0.18
N TYR A 116 -3.27 0.45 -0.10
CA TYR A 116 -3.95 0.26 -1.39
C TYR A 116 -4.08 1.59 -2.16
N LEU A 117 -2.97 2.24 -2.48
CA LEU A 117 -2.97 3.53 -3.20
C LEU A 117 -3.38 3.35 -4.67
N ASP A 118 -2.78 2.37 -5.34
CA ASP A 118 -2.94 2.18 -6.79
C ASP A 118 -4.00 1.12 -7.14
N ILE A 119 -4.29 0.21 -6.19
CA ILE A 119 -5.14 -0.97 -6.37
C ILE A 119 -6.50 -0.70 -5.71
N PRO A 120 -7.63 -0.97 -6.39
CA PRO A 120 -8.92 -0.82 -5.76
C PRO A 120 -9.07 -1.73 -4.53
N PRO A 121 -9.73 -1.25 -3.47
CA PRO A 121 -9.85 -1.99 -2.23
C PRO A 121 -10.69 -3.26 -2.40
N ARG A 122 -10.41 -4.27 -1.57
CA ARG A 122 -11.04 -5.59 -1.63
C ARG A 122 -12.57 -5.56 -1.63
N HIS A 123 -13.19 -4.63 -0.89
CA HIS A 123 -14.65 -4.55 -0.74
C HIS A 123 -15.39 -4.25 -2.05
N ASN A 124 -14.67 -3.80 -3.08
CA ASN A 124 -15.26 -3.55 -4.40
C ASN A 124 -15.61 -4.84 -5.16
N PHE A 125 -15.09 -5.99 -4.72
CA PHE A 125 -15.28 -7.29 -5.38
C PHE A 125 -16.04 -8.25 -4.46
N SER A 126 -17.02 -8.97 -5.03
CA SER A 126 -17.65 -10.10 -4.33
C SER A 126 -16.68 -11.29 -4.24
N ASN A 127 -16.85 -12.16 -3.25
CA ASN A 127 -15.96 -13.32 -3.08
C ASN A 127 -15.98 -14.26 -4.30
N ASN A 128 -17.15 -14.47 -4.91
CA ASN A 128 -17.29 -15.30 -6.11
C ASN A 128 -16.56 -14.65 -7.31
N GLU A 129 -16.73 -13.34 -7.50
CA GLU A 129 -16.06 -12.58 -8.55
C GLU A 129 -14.54 -12.60 -8.37
N LEU A 130 -14.07 -12.51 -7.12
CA LEU A 130 -12.66 -12.50 -6.77
C LEU A 130 -11.98 -13.85 -7.10
N ILE A 131 -12.62 -14.98 -6.76
CA ILE A 131 -12.10 -16.31 -7.09
C ILE A 131 -12.16 -16.55 -8.61
N SER A 132 -13.32 -16.30 -9.23
CA SER A 132 -13.52 -16.53 -10.66
C SER A 132 -12.51 -15.76 -11.51
N LYS A 133 -12.32 -14.46 -11.25
CA LYS A 133 -11.35 -13.65 -11.98
C LYS A 133 -9.91 -14.07 -11.71
N CYS A 134 -9.54 -14.41 -10.47
CA CYS A 134 -8.20 -14.89 -10.13
C CYS A 134 -7.78 -16.14 -10.94
N LEU A 135 -8.70 -17.07 -11.19
CA LEU A 135 -8.41 -18.29 -11.97
C LEU A 135 -7.98 -17.98 -13.42
N HIS A 136 -8.47 -16.88 -14.00
CA HIS A 136 -8.14 -16.50 -15.37
C HIS A 136 -6.83 -15.72 -15.52
N PHE A 137 -6.15 -15.38 -14.42
CA PHE A 137 -4.94 -14.53 -14.43
C PHE A 137 -3.84 -15.03 -15.37
N SER A 138 -3.48 -16.31 -15.27
CA SER A 138 -2.42 -16.90 -16.09
C SER A 138 -2.75 -16.85 -17.58
N GLY A 139 -3.96 -17.27 -17.95
CA GLY A 139 -4.42 -17.31 -19.33
C GLY A 139 -4.56 -15.92 -19.93
N TYR A 140 -5.10 -14.96 -19.18
CA TYR A 140 -5.23 -13.58 -19.65
C TYR A 140 -3.85 -12.93 -19.80
N LEU A 141 -2.91 -13.13 -18.87
CA LEU A 141 -1.58 -12.57 -19.03
C LEU A 141 -0.92 -13.08 -20.32
N CYS A 142 -1.00 -14.37 -20.59
CA CYS A 142 -0.49 -14.96 -21.82
C CYS A 142 -1.23 -14.48 -23.08
N GLY A 143 -2.56 -14.42 -23.05
CA GLY A 143 -3.37 -14.04 -24.20
C GLY A 143 -3.20 -12.57 -24.59
N TYR A 144 -3.24 -11.66 -23.62
CA TYR A 144 -3.10 -10.23 -23.85
C TYR A 144 -1.67 -9.87 -24.29
N THR A 145 -0.64 -10.49 -23.72
CA THR A 145 0.75 -10.32 -24.19
C THR A 145 0.94 -10.80 -25.62
N ALA A 146 0.41 -11.98 -25.96
CA ALA A 146 0.48 -12.53 -27.32
C ALA A 146 -0.23 -11.63 -28.35
N TRP A 147 -1.47 -11.24 -28.08
CA TRP A 147 -2.24 -10.35 -28.97
C TRP A 147 -1.64 -8.96 -29.08
N GLY A 148 -1.22 -8.38 -27.96
CA GLY A 148 -0.53 -7.10 -27.94
C GLY A 148 0.72 -7.13 -28.82
N PHE A 149 1.52 -8.19 -28.72
CA PHE A 149 2.72 -8.37 -29.52
C PHE A 149 2.41 -8.44 -31.02
N ILE A 150 1.39 -9.22 -31.43
CA ILE A 150 0.97 -9.33 -32.84
C ILE A 150 0.50 -7.99 -33.39
N ILE A 151 -0.34 -7.27 -32.64
CA ILE A 151 -0.88 -5.97 -33.06
C ILE A 151 0.24 -4.95 -33.17
N PHE A 152 1.12 -4.88 -32.16
CA PHE A 152 2.25 -3.96 -32.15
C PHE A 152 3.21 -4.23 -33.31
N TYR A 153 3.54 -5.50 -33.57
CA TYR A 153 4.39 -5.90 -34.69
C TYR A 153 3.80 -5.44 -36.03
N LYS A 154 2.51 -5.69 -36.27
CA LYS A 154 1.83 -5.28 -37.51
C LYS A 154 1.76 -3.77 -37.68
N ILE A 155 1.43 -3.03 -36.62
CA ILE A 155 1.36 -1.57 -36.67
C ILE A 155 2.74 -0.95 -36.87
N SER A 156 3.75 -1.43 -36.14
CA SER A 156 5.15 -1.01 -36.30
C SER A 156 5.63 -1.23 -37.72
N PHE A 157 5.31 -2.39 -38.30
CA PHE A 157 5.61 -2.72 -39.68
C PHE A 157 4.92 -1.78 -40.68
N ILE A 158 3.62 -1.50 -40.52
CA ILE A 158 2.89 -0.55 -41.39
C ILE A 158 3.51 0.85 -41.29
N ILE A 159 3.85 1.32 -40.09
CA ILE A 159 4.49 2.63 -39.88
C ILE A 159 5.86 2.67 -40.58
N CYS A 160 6.68 1.63 -40.41
CA CYS A 160 7.99 1.54 -41.04
C CYS A 160 7.87 1.51 -42.58
N PHE A 161 6.92 0.75 -43.11
CA PHE A 161 6.63 0.65 -44.53
C PHE A 161 6.15 1.99 -45.12
N LEU A 162 5.21 2.67 -44.47
CA LEU A 162 4.73 4.00 -44.88
C LEU A 162 5.84 5.03 -44.83
N PHE A 163 6.66 5.02 -43.76
CA PHE A 163 7.79 5.93 -43.63
C PHE A 163 8.81 5.75 -44.75
N ARG A 164 9.10 4.49 -45.13
CA ARG A 164 9.99 4.19 -46.26
C ARG A 164 9.40 4.65 -47.59
N LEU A 165 8.13 4.33 -47.84
CA LEU A 165 7.42 4.77 -49.04
C LEU A 165 7.48 6.30 -49.17
N TRP A 166 7.27 7.00 -48.06
CA TRP A 166 7.29 8.45 -48.00
C TRP A 166 8.67 9.03 -48.35
N ILE A 167 9.76 8.46 -47.84
CA ILE A 167 11.14 8.88 -48.17
C ILE A 167 11.48 8.59 -49.64
N ARG A 168 10.99 7.47 -50.18
CA ARG A 168 11.36 6.99 -51.52
C ARG A 168 10.62 7.74 -52.63
N TYR A 169 9.37 8.12 -52.40
CA TYR A 169 8.49 8.66 -53.43
C TYR A 169 8.86 10.10 -53.80
N ASP A 170 8.97 11.00 -52.82
CA ASP A 170 9.39 12.37 -53.10
C ASP A 170 9.97 13.06 -51.84
N THR A 171 11.28 13.30 -51.86
CA THR A 171 11.96 14.02 -50.78
C THR A 171 11.48 15.47 -50.68
N GLN A 172 10.97 16.05 -51.75
CA GLN A 172 10.42 17.42 -51.77
C GLN A 172 9.10 17.49 -51.00
N TRP A 173 8.21 16.49 -51.17
CA TRP A 173 6.97 16.42 -50.37
C TRP A 173 7.24 16.30 -48.88
N PHE A 174 8.24 15.50 -48.49
CA PHE A 174 8.67 15.43 -47.10
C PHE A 174 9.15 16.79 -46.59
N GLN A 175 9.98 17.49 -47.37
CA GLN A 175 10.45 18.84 -47.05
C GLN A 175 9.29 19.84 -46.93
N HIS A 176 8.30 19.80 -47.82
CA HIS A 176 7.14 20.69 -47.77
C HIS A 176 6.24 20.43 -46.56
N ILE A 177 5.95 19.15 -46.25
CA ILE A 177 5.16 18.80 -45.06
C ILE A 177 5.93 19.16 -43.79
N LEU A 178 7.23 18.90 -43.74
CA LEU A 178 8.07 19.29 -42.60
C LEU A 178 8.10 20.82 -42.46
N ALA A 179 8.26 21.57 -43.56
CA ALA A 179 8.22 23.02 -43.57
C ALA A 179 6.89 23.61 -43.11
N LEU A 180 5.77 22.90 -43.29
CA LEU A 180 4.45 23.29 -42.80
C LEU A 180 4.22 22.90 -41.33
N CYS A 181 4.57 21.67 -40.95
CA CYS A 181 4.32 21.14 -39.60
C CYS A 181 5.29 21.72 -38.55
N LEU A 182 6.55 21.92 -38.90
CA LEU A 182 7.59 22.42 -37.98
C LEU A 182 7.25 23.80 -37.39
N PRO A 183 6.84 24.83 -38.16
CA PRO A 183 6.46 26.12 -37.57
C PRO A 183 5.25 26.02 -36.65
N ILE A 184 4.27 25.17 -36.95
CA ILE A 184 3.10 24.96 -36.09
C ILE A 184 3.52 24.35 -34.73
N ILE A 185 4.37 23.33 -34.76
CA ILE A 185 4.90 22.69 -33.54
C ILE A 185 5.78 23.67 -32.75
N LEU A 186 6.61 24.46 -33.44
CA LEU A 186 7.47 25.46 -32.83
C LEU A 186 6.66 26.58 -32.18
N LEU A 187 5.60 27.07 -32.83
CA LEU A 187 4.67 28.04 -32.24
C LEU A 187 3.96 27.49 -31.02
N TYR A 188 3.52 26.22 -31.04
CA TYR A 188 2.93 25.55 -29.88
C TYR A 188 3.91 25.50 -28.70
N LEU A 189 5.14 25.05 -28.94
CA LEU A 189 6.20 24.98 -27.93
C LEU A 189 6.57 26.36 -27.38
N LEU A 190 6.79 27.34 -28.26
CA LEU A 190 7.14 28.71 -27.89
C LEU A 190 6.05 29.32 -27.01
N LYS A 191 4.77 29.18 -27.39
CA LYS A 191 3.66 29.69 -26.60
C LYS A 191 3.57 28.99 -25.23
N HIS A 192 3.77 27.67 -25.18
CA HIS A 192 3.78 26.94 -23.91
C HIS A 192 4.90 27.41 -22.97
N ILE A 193 6.10 27.64 -23.51
CA ILE A 193 7.24 28.18 -22.74
C ILE A 193 6.95 29.61 -22.29
N LEU A 194 6.49 30.48 -23.19
CA LEU A 194 6.13 31.86 -22.88
C LEU A 194 5.08 31.93 -21.77
N MET A 195 4.05 31.08 -21.83
CA MET A 195 3.00 31.01 -20.81
C MET A 195 3.55 30.57 -19.45
N SER A 196 4.44 29.58 -19.43
CA SER A 196 5.13 29.15 -18.20
C SER A 196 5.94 30.31 -17.59
N LEU A 197 6.73 31.01 -18.40
CA LEU A 197 7.56 32.14 -17.95
C LEU A 197 6.70 33.31 -17.44
N LEU A 198 5.67 33.73 -18.17
CA LEU A 198 4.76 34.79 -17.73
C LEU A 198 4.06 34.43 -16.42
N SER A 199 3.65 33.17 -16.26
CA SER A 199 3.01 32.71 -15.04
C SER A 199 3.92 32.83 -13.82
N GLU A 200 5.20 32.47 -13.96
CA GLU A 200 6.18 32.48 -12.87
C GLU A 200 6.69 33.89 -12.55
N PHE A 201 6.99 34.70 -13.56
CA PHE A 201 7.63 36.01 -13.38
C PHE A 201 6.66 37.19 -13.23
N VAL A 202 5.50 37.16 -13.89
CA VAL A 202 4.59 38.32 -13.98
C VAL A 202 3.34 38.13 -13.12
N PHE A 203 2.75 36.93 -13.14
CA PHE A 203 1.45 36.68 -12.51
C PHE A 203 1.55 36.17 -11.08
N LEU A 204 2.45 35.23 -10.77
CA LEU A 204 2.61 34.69 -9.40
C LEU A 204 3.46 35.59 -8.50
N GLN A 205 3.08 35.64 -7.22
CA GLN A 205 3.91 36.23 -6.17
C GLN A 205 5.10 35.33 -5.82
N ASN A 206 6.23 35.97 -5.44
CA ASN A 206 7.44 35.28 -4.99
C ASN A 206 8.00 34.24 -5.99
N PHE A 207 7.93 34.50 -7.30
CA PHE A 207 8.46 33.63 -8.35
C PHE A 207 8.01 32.16 -8.20
N GLY A 208 6.70 31.94 -8.03
CA GLY A 208 6.15 30.58 -7.99
C GLY A 208 6.08 29.90 -6.62
N ARG A 209 6.65 30.50 -5.55
CA ARG A 209 6.63 29.90 -4.20
C ARG A 209 5.25 29.90 -3.54
N THR A 210 4.40 30.84 -3.94
CA THR A 210 3.03 30.98 -3.44
C THR A 210 2.08 31.08 -4.62
N SER A 211 0.98 30.32 -4.61
CA SER A 211 -0.04 30.31 -5.68
C SER A 211 -0.92 31.58 -5.71
N SER A 212 -0.52 32.64 -5.02
CA SER A 212 -1.21 33.92 -4.99
C SER A 212 -0.82 34.78 -6.19
N LEU A 213 -1.82 35.41 -6.81
CA LEU A 213 -1.63 36.30 -7.95
C LEU A 213 -1.22 37.70 -7.47
N ASN A 214 -0.19 38.28 -8.09
CA ASN A 214 0.23 39.65 -7.80
C ASN A 214 -0.60 40.67 -8.61
N ASN A 215 -0.55 40.55 -9.94
CA ASN A 215 -1.14 41.51 -10.88
C ASN A 215 -2.45 41.00 -11.48
N ARG A 216 -3.50 40.88 -10.66
CA ARG A 216 -4.77 40.26 -11.04
C ARG A 216 -5.45 40.93 -12.25
N ARG A 217 -5.36 42.26 -12.40
CA ARG A 217 -5.95 42.99 -13.55
C ARG A 217 -5.25 42.67 -14.87
N ILE A 218 -3.91 42.67 -14.87
CA ILE A 218 -3.09 42.36 -16.05
C ILE A 218 -3.33 40.91 -16.48
N PHE A 219 -3.44 40.00 -15.51
CA PHE A 219 -3.78 38.60 -15.78
C PHE A 219 -5.11 38.45 -16.55
N PHE A 220 -6.17 39.17 -16.14
CA PHE A 220 -7.45 39.10 -16.86
C PHE A 220 -7.39 39.68 -18.28
N ILE A 221 -6.71 40.81 -18.48
CA ILE A 221 -6.53 41.41 -19.80
C ILE A 221 -5.73 40.46 -20.70
N PHE A 222 -4.62 39.92 -20.19
CA PHE A 222 -3.80 38.96 -20.93
C PHE A 222 -4.58 37.70 -21.29
N ASN A 223 -5.36 37.15 -20.35
CA ASN A 223 -6.18 35.96 -20.58
C ASN A 223 -7.25 36.21 -21.66
N TYR A 224 -7.85 37.40 -21.70
CA TYR A 224 -8.80 37.78 -22.74
C TYR A 224 -8.19 37.76 -24.14
N PHE A 225 -6.98 38.32 -24.31
CA PHE A 225 -6.28 38.26 -25.60
C PHE A 225 -5.78 36.85 -25.93
N ASN A 226 -5.30 36.10 -24.93
CA ASN A 226 -4.76 34.75 -25.14
C ASN A 226 -5.85 33.72 -25.47
N PHE A 227 -7.10 33.98 -25.10
CA PHE A 227 -8.25 33.11 -25.36
C PHE A 227 -8.36 32.69 -26.84
N TYR A 228 -8.21 33.63 -27.78
CA TYR A 228 -8.27 33.33 -29.21
C TYR A 228 -7.18 32.35 -29.66
N PHE A 229 -5.95 32.53 -29.17
CA PHE A 229 -4.85 31.61 -29.45
C PHE A 229 -5.03 30.26 -28.74
N ASP A 230 -5.66 30.23 -27.56
CA ASP A 230 -5.93 29.01 -26.81
C ASP A 230 -6.97 28.13 -27.52
N CYS A 231 -7.95 28.71 -28.22
CA CYS A 231 -8.90 27.95 -29.02
C CYS A 231 -8.20 27.12 -30.12
N PHE A 232 -7.27 27.71 -30.87
CA PHE A 232 -6.51 26.98 -31.90
C PHE A 232 -5.59 25.92 -31.28
N LEU A 233 -4.89 26.25 -30.20
CA LEU A 233 -4.04 25.27 -29.51
C LEU A 233 -4.84 24.16 -28.83
N GLY A 234 -6.09 24.42 -28.44
CA GLY A 234 -6.99 23.42 -27.90
C GLY A 234 -7.26 22.28 -28.88
N ILE A 235 -7.43 22.60 -30.18
CA ILE A 235 -7.58 21.60 -31.24
C ILE A 235 -6.31 20.75 -31.36
N LEU A 236 -5.14 21.39 -31.40
CA LEU A 236 -3.85 20.67 -31.46
C LEU A 236 -3.63 19.80 -30.22
N SER A 237 -3.96 20.30 -29.02
CA SER A 237 -3.90 19.57 -27.76
C SER A 237 -4.82 18.34 -27.77
N CYS A 238 -6.00 18.44 -28.39
CA CYS A 238 -6.91 17.30 -28.57
C CYS A 238 -6.28 16.20 -29.43
N VAL A 239 -5.66 16.56 -30.56
CA VAL A 239 -4.94 15.59 -31.42
C VAL A 239 -3.79 14.94 -30.67
N ILE A 240 -3.01 15.73 -29.92
CA ILE A 240 -1.91 15.22 -29.08
C ILE A 240 -2.44 14.29 -27.98
N ARG A 241 -3.61 14.59 -27.39
CA ARG A 241 -4.25 13.75 -26.37
C ARG A 241 -4.60 12.37 -26.94
N VAL A 242 -5.26 12.34 -28.10
CA VAL A 242 -5.65 11.10 -28.76
C VAL A 242 -4.41 10.29 -29.16
N SER A 243 -3.40 10.92 -29.78
CA SER A 243 -2.19 10.22 -30.20
C SER A 243 -1.40 9.64 -29.03
N LYS A 244 -1.25 10.37 -27.92
CA LYS A 244 -0.63 9.86 -26.69
C LYS A 244 -1.41 8.67 -26.11
N SER A 245 -2.74 8.75 -26.09
CA SER A 245 -3.57 7.65 -25.58
C SER A 245 -3.48 6.40 -26.44
N LEU A 246 -3.44 6.54 -27.77
CA LEU A 246 -3.28 5.41 -28.68
C LEU A 246 -1.89 4.78 -28.54
N LEU A 247 -0.84 5.59 -28.47
CA LEU A 247 0.53 5.12 -28.28
C LEU A 247 0.69 4.39 -26.94
N ALA A 248 0.16 4.96 -25.85
CA ALA A 248 0.15 4.30 -24.55
C ALA A 248 -0.63 2.97 -24.61
N SER A 249 -1.79 2.95 -25.27
CA SER A 249 -2.60 1.75 -25.41
C SER A 249 -1.86 0.63 -26.14
N LEU A 250 -1.13 0.96 -27.22
CA LEU A 250 -0.34 -0.01 -27.98
C LEU A 250 0.87 -0.55 -27.20
N LEU A 251 1.55 0.30 -26.43
CA LEU A 251 2.72 -0.09 -25.65
C LEU A 251 2.35 -0.91 -24.41
N PHE A 252 1.23 -0.60 -23.77
CA PHE A 252 0.77 -1.26 -22.54
C PHE A 252 -0.24 -2.38 -22.80
N MET A 253 -0.61 -2.67 -24.06
CA MET A 253 -1.61 -3.70 -24.41
C MET A 253 -1.35 -5.07 -23.77
N GLY A 254 -0.08 -5.48 -23.73
CA GLY A 254 0.31 -6.76 -23.13
C GLY A 254 0.38 -6.77 -21.60
N ARG A 255 0.14 -5.65 -20.93
CA ARG A 255 0.30 -5.51 -19.49
C ARG A 255 -1.05 -5.44 -18.80
N LEU A 256 -1.23 -6.26 -17.76
CA LEU A 256 -2.47 -6.31 -16.98
C LEU A 256 -2.49 -5.36 -15.77
N ASP A 257 -1.37 -4.70 -15.46
CA ASP A 257 -1.26 -3.82 -14.29
C ASP A 257 -1.83 -2.41 -14.53
N TYR A 258 -2.09 -2.05 -15.79
CA TYR A 258 -2.76 -0.80 -16.16
C TYR A 258 -4.13 -1.10 -16.75
N SER A 259 -5.11 -0.26 -16.40
CA SER A 259 -6.37 -0.25 -17.14
C SER A 259 -6.28 0.76 -18.29
N PHE A 260 -6.76 0.36 -19.48
CA PHE A 260 -6.99 1.30 -20.58
C PHE A 260 -8.15 2.25 -20.29
N MET A 261 -8.99 1.83 -19.35
CA MET A 261 -10.17 2.55 -18.96
C MET A 261 -9.83 3.50 -17.79
N GLY A 262 -10.46 4.68 -17.76
CA GLY A 262 -10.24 5.64 -16.67
C GLY A 262 -10.64 5.07 -15.30
N ARG A 263 -10.16 5.71 -14.21
CA ARG A 263 -10.31 5.26 -12.81
C ARG A 263 -11.71 4.73 -12.44
N ASN A 264 -12.76 5.41 -12.89
CA ASN A 264 -14.15 5.06 -12.55
C ASN A 264 -14.67 3.81 -13.27
N LEU A 265 -14.01 3.41 -14.36
CA LEU A 265 -14.43 2.32 -15.24
C LEU A 265 -13.40 1.18 -15.28
N GLU A 266 -12.42 1.19 -14.37
CA GLU A 266 -11.41 0.12 -14.20
C GLU A 266 -12.06 -1.27 -14.02
N ARG A 267 -13.29 -1.35 -13.51
CA ARG A 267 -14.00 -2.63 -13.31
C ARG A 267 -14.45 -3.28 -14.63
N LEU A 268 -14.69 -2.48 -15.67
CA LEU A 268 -15.08 -2.98 -16.99
C LEU A 268 -13.91 -3.64 -17.71
N ASP A 269 -12.68 -3.28 -17.35
CA ASP A 269 -11.48 -3.88 -17.87
C ASP A 269 -11.23 -5.24 -17.20
N GLN A 270 -11.53 -6.31 -17.93
CA GLN A 270 -11.37 -7.68 -17.43
C GLN A 270 -9.91 -8.03 -17.17
N GLY A 271 -8.97 -7.48 -17.94
CA GLY A 271 -7.54 -7.72 -17.76
C GLY A 271 -7.05 -7.15 -16.43
N TYR A 272 -7.35 -5.87 -16.21
CA TYR A 272 -7.01 -5.18 -14.97
C TYR A 272 -7.75 -5.76 -13.76
N ALA A 273 -9.06 -6.02 -13.86
CA ALA A 273 -9.82 -6.59 -12.76
C ALA A 273 -9.27 -7.96 -12.33
N THR A 274 -8.86 -8.80 -13.30
CA THR A 274 -8.24 -10.09 -13.03
C THR A 274 -6.91 -9.94 -12.28
N TYR A 275 -6.05 -9.02 -12.72
CA TYR A 275 -4.81 -8.68 -12.04
C TYR A 275 -5.03 -8.25 -10.57
N VAL A 276 -6.00 -7.36 -10.34
CA VAL A 276 -6.31 -6.90 -8.98
C VAL A 276 -6.80 -8.04 -8.10
N THR A 277 -7.72 -8.87 -8.60
CA THR A 277 -8.24 -10.02 -7.85
C THR A 277 -7.15 -11.04 -7.53
N PHE A 278 -6.19 -11.24 -8.45
CA PHE A 278 -5.03 -12.09 -8.24
C PHE A 278 -4.16 -11.59 -7.08
N ILE A 279 -3.84 -10.29 -7.03
CA ILE A 279 -3.08 -9.70 -5.91
C ILE A 279 -3.82 -9.88 -4.58
N HIS A 280 -5.14 -9.65 -4.54
CA HIS A 280 -5.92 -9.86 -3.31
C HIS A 280 -5.93 -11.33 -2.87
N MET A 281 -6.03 -12.28 -3.79
CA MET A 281 -5.96 -13.72 -3.46
C MET A 281 -4.59 -14.13 -2.92
N GLU A 282 -3.51 -13.67 -3.55
CA GLU A 282 -2.14 -13.93 -3.07
C GLU A 282 -1.93 -13.40 -1.65
N ILE A 283 -2.50 -12.26 -1.30
CA ILE A 283 -2.40 -11.72 0.07
C ILE A 283 -3.20 -12.56 1.06
N ILE A 284 -4.41 -13.00 0.69
CA ILE A 284 -5.29 -13.76 1.59
C ILE A 284 -4.69 -15.13 1.92
N HIS A 285 -4.11 -15.80 0.92
CA HIS A 285 -3.60 -17.16 1.06
C HIS A 285 -2.10 -17.26 1.32
N GLY A 286 -1.33 -16.24 0.94
CA GLY A 286 0.13 -16.24 0.95
C GLY A 286 0.76 -15.17 1.85
N HIS A 287 0.04 -14.67 2.87
CA HIS A 287 0.59 -13.62 3.73
C HIS A 287 1.82 -14.12 4.53
N PRO A 288 3.04 -13.58 4.29
CA PRO A 288 4.26 -14.16 4.87
C PRO A 288 4.30 -14.08 6.40
N ILE A 289 3.73 -13.03 7.00
CA ILE A 289 3.63 -12.90 8.46
C ILE A 289 2.71 -13.98 9.06
N LEU A 290 1.65 -14.38 8.35
CA LEU A 290 0.73 -15.38 8.85
C LEU A 290 1.36 -16.77 8.78
N VAL A 291 2.01 -17.09 7.65
CA VAL A 291 2.73 -18.36 7.47
C VAL A 291 3.81 -18.51 8.54
N THR A 292 4.67 -17.51 8.70
CA THR A 292 5.74 -17.54 9.72
C THR A 292 5.19 -17.62 11.15
N PHE A 293 4.05 -16.99 11.44
CA PHE A 293 3.39 -17.12 12.74
C PHE A 293 2.89 -18.55 12.99
N CYS A 294 2.27 -19.18 12.00
CA CYS A 294 1.86 -20.58 12.08
C CYS A 294 3.06 -21.51 12.25
N ASP A 295 4.16 -21.28 11.54
CA ASP A 295 5.39 -22.07 11.68
C ASP A 295 5.98 -21.98 13.09
N ILE A 296 6.01 -20.78 13.68
CA ILE A 296 6.47 -20.58 15.07
C ILE A 296 5.60 -21.37 16.05
N ILE A 297 4.27 -21.31 15.89
CA ILE A 297 3.35 -22.07 16.73
C ILE A 297 3.54 -23.58 16.54
N TRP A 298 3.65 -24.04 15.30
CA TRP A 298 3.85 -25.45 14.97
C TRP A 298 5.13 -26.00 15.60
N HIS A 299 6.24 -25.28 15.48
CA HIS A 299 7.51 -25.68 16.10
C HIS A 299 7.44 -25.69 17.64
N ASP A 300 6.67 -24.79 18.26
CA ASP A 300 6.47 -24.80 19.72
C ASP A 300 5.62 -26.00 20.17
N ILE A 301 4.56 -26.33 19.42
CA ILE A 301 3.74 -27.52 19.67
C ILE A 301 4.58 -28.79 19.55
N GLU A 302 5.36 -28.93 18.48
CA GLU A 302 6.17 -30.12 18.24
C GLU A 302 7.25 -30.30 19.31
N ARG A 303 7.90 -29.20 19.72
CA ARG A 303 8.85 -29.21 20.84
C ARG A 303 8.20 -29.72 22.12
N LYS A 304 6.99 -29.25 22.44
CA LYS A 304 6.25 -29.71 23.63
C LYS A 304 5.84 -31.17 23.52
N ARG A 305 5.48 -31.65 22.32
CA ARG A 305 5.15 -33.05 22.06
C ARG A 305 6.34 -33.97 22.31
N HIS A 306 7.53 -33.62 21.82
CA HIS A 306 8.75 -34.37 22.09
C HIS A 306 9.10 -34.43 23.59
N ILE A 307 8.99 -33.31 24.31
CA ILE A 307 9.23 -33.27 25.76
C ILE A 307 8.23 -34.14 26.51
N SER A 308 6.95 -34.11 26.13
CA SER A 308 5.90 -34.91 26.77
C SER A 308 6.06 -36.42 26.53
N GLN A 309 6.60 -36.84 25.39
CA GLN A 309 6.84 -38.26 25.09
C GLN A 309 8.02 -38.85 25.88
N HIS A 310 9.01 -38.03 26.23
CA HIS A 310 10.20 -38.46 26.99
C HIS A 310 10.02 -38.39 28.53
N SER A 311 8.97 -37.72 29.01
CA SER A 311 8.75 -37.44 30.43
C SER A 311 7.71 -38.37 31.08
N LYS A 312 8.15 -39.49 31.67
CA LYS A 312 7.32 -40.36 32.55
C LYS A 312 7.52 -40.13 34.06
N SER A 313 8.28 -39.09 34.47
CA SER A 313 8.64 -38.87 35.89
C SER A 313 7.84 -37.74 36.55
N SER A 314 7.30 -38.01 37.75
CA SER A 314 6.47 -37.09 38.55
C SER A 314 7.18 -35.79 38.97
N LYS A 315 8.52 -35.79 39.04
CA LYS A 315 9.34 -34.61 39.37
C LYS A 315 9.29 -33.54 38.28
N LEU A 316 9.14 -33.95 37.02
CA LEU A 316 9.03 -33.04 35.86
C LEU A 316 7.68 -32.31 35.82
N ILE A 317 6.64 -32.86 36.43
CA ILE A 317 5.29 -32.26 36.46
C ILE A 317 5.30 -30.99 37.34
N TYR A 318 5.92 -31.04 38.53
CA TYR A 318 5.99 -29.88 39.41
C TYR A 318 6.83 -28.74 38.81
N ASP A 319 7.99 -29.07 38.23
CA ASP A 319 8.83 -28.09 37.53
C ASP A 319 8.08 -27.47 36.32
N SER A 320 7.31 -28.26 35.57
CA SER A 320 6.49 -27.74 34.47
C SER A 320 5.43 -26.72 34.94
N ILE A 321 4.81 -26.94 36.11
CA ILE A 321 3.81 -26.02 36.69
C ILE A 321 4.48 -24.74 37.20
N MET A 322 5.69 -24.83 37.76
CA MET A 322 6.42 -23.64 38.19
C MET A 322 6.93 -22.82 36.99
N HIS A 323 7.46 -23.49 35.96
CA HIS A 323 7.89 -22.86 34.70
C HIS A 323 6.73 -22.17 33.97
N THR A 324 5.53 -22.75 33.98
CA THR A 324 4.34 -22.11 33.38
C THR A 324 3.91 -20.84 34.11
N LYS A 325 3.95 -20.80 35.45
CA LYS A 325 3.67 -19.56 36.23
C LYS A 325 4.67 -18.45 35.93
N VAL A 326 5.97 -18.77 35.88
CA VAL A 326 7.03 -17.80 35.53
C VAL A 326 6.86 -17.31 34.09
N HIS A 327 6.50 -18.20 33.16
CA HIS A 327 6.24 -17.85 31.77
C HIS A 327 5.03 -16.92 31.63
N LEU A 328 3.95 -17.17 32.37
CA LEU A 328 2.76 -16.31 32.43
C LEU A 328 3.09 -14.92 32.96
N ALA A 329 3.89 -14.82 34.03
CA ALA A 329 4.35 -13.54 34.55
C ALA A 329 5.16 -12.75 33.52
N ARG A 330 6.11 -13.41 32.82
CA ARG A 330 6.88 -12.80 31.73
C ARG A 330 5.99 -12.32 30.60
N PHE A 331 5.01 -13.12 30.18
CA PHE A 331 4.05 -12.73 29.12
C PHE A 331 3.24 -11.49 29.51
N LYS A 332 2.77 -11.41 30.77
CA LYS A 332 2.07 -10.22 31.28
C LYS A 332 2.95 -8.96 31.25
N TRP A 333 4.24 -9.08 31.59
CA TRP A 333 5.18 -7.96 31.48
C TRP A 333 5.46 -7.53 30.04
N HIS A 334 5.65 -8.47 29.10
CA HIS A 334 5.83 -8.15 27.68
C HIS A 334 4.59 -7.47 27.08
N LEU A 335 3.41 -7.91 27.49
CA LEU A 335 2.14 -7.32 27.10
C LEU A 335 2.01 -5.88 27.62
N PHE A 336 2.31 -5.67 28.91
CA PHE A 336 2.31 -4.34 29.53
C PHE A 336 3.30 -3.40 28.82
N TYR A 337 4.51 -3.86 28.56
CA TYR A 337 5.54 -3.12 27.84
C TYR A 337 5.09 -2.72 26.42
N THR A 338 4.49 -3.66 25.69
CA THR A 338 3.98 -3.42 24.33
C THR A 338 2.87 -2.38 24.33
N LEU A 339 1.96 -2.44 25.31
CA LEU A 339 0.86 -1.48 25.45
C LEU A 339 1.35 -0.09 25.84
N ILE A 340 2.34 0.05 26.73
CA ILE A 340 2.92 1.35 27.08
C ILE A 340 3.49 2.03 25.84
N ARG A 341 4.23 1.29 25.01
CA ARG A 341 4.87 1.84 23.81
C ARG A 341 3.91 2.11 22.66
N ASN A 342 2.71 1.53 22.68
CA ASN A 342 1.72 1.66 21.61
C ASN A 342 0.36 2.04 22.19
N GLU A 343 0.13 3.33 22.38
CA GLU A 343 -1.10 3.82 23.03
C GLU A 343 -2.37 3.48 22.26
N TYR A 344 -2.34 3.53 20.94
CA TYR A 344 -3.48 3.20 20.09
C TYR A 344 -3.96 1.74 20.27
N LEU A 345 -3.03 0.81 20.55
CA LEU A 345 -3.37 -0.59 20.81
C LEU A 345 -4.15 -0.77 22.12
N LYS A 346 -4.02 0.16 23.09
CA LYS A 346 -4.79 0.11 24.35
C LYS A 346 -6.29 0.25 24.06
N PHE A 347 -6.65 1.24 23.23
CA PHE A 347 -8.03 1.51 22.84
C PHE A 347 -8.62 0.35 22.03
N LEU A 348 -7.89 -0.12 21.01
CA LEU A 348 -8.32 -1.25 20.19
C LEU A 348 -8.53 -2.52 21.02
N ARG A 349 -7.60 -2.83 21.92
CA ARG A 349 -7.72 -4.01 22.79
C ARG A 349 -8.93 -3.91 23.71
N LYS A 350 -9.17 -2.76 24.33
CA LYS A 350 -10.35 -2.55 25.19
C LYS A 350 -11.64 -2.77 24.39
N HIS A 351 -11.71 -2.23 23.18
CA HIS A 351 -12.86 -2.41 22.30
C HIS A 351 -13.08 -3.88 21.91
N VAL A 352 -12.03 -4.60 21.50
CA VAL A 352 -12.13 -6.03 21.15
C VAL A 352 -12.57 -6.86 22.35
N LEU A 353 -12.03 -6.58 23.55
CA LEU A 353 -12.45 -7.28 24.76
C LEU A 353 -13.93 -7.04 25.08
N LEU A 354 -14.41 -5.80 24.96
CA LEU A 354 -15.83 -5.45 25.11
C LEU A 354 -16.73 -6.16 24.08
N MET A 355 -16.28 -6.23 22.82
CA MET A 355 -17.00 -6.95 21.76
C MET A 355 -17.05 -8.45 22.06
N THR A 356 -15.95 -9.06 22.50
CA THR A 356 -15.95 -10.47 22.88
C THR A 356 -16.87 -10.74 24.05
N THR A 357 -16.86 -9.91 25.10
CA THR A 357 -17.76 -10.09 26.26
C THR A 357 -19.23 -9.95 25.89
N ASN A 358 -19.55 -9.04 24.96
CA ASN A 358 -20.92 -8.86 24.47
C ASN A 358 -21.37 -10.03 23.57
N SER A 359 -20.48 -10.58 22.74
CA SER A 359 -20.77 -11.76 21.90
C SER A 359 -20.93 -13.05 22.70
N THR A 360 -20.19 -13.19 23.81
CA THR A 360 -20.33 -14.31 24.76
C THR A 360 -21.47 -14.09 25.77
N GLY A 361 -22.15 -12.94 25.71
CA GLY A 361 -23.24 -12.55 26.61
C GLY A 361 -24.56 -13.29 26.40
N LEU A 362 -24.65 -14.22 25.44
CA LEU A 362 -25.80 -15.13 25.31
C LEU A 362 -25.64 -16.44 26.11
N ILE A 363 -24.48 -16.70 26.74
CA ILE A 363 -24.29 -17.87 27.61
C ILE A 363 -23.44 -17.47 28.82
N SER A 364 -24.08 -16.94 29.85
CA SER A 364 -23.85 -17.24 31.28
C SER A 364 -24.53 -16.18 32.14
N SER A 365 -25.80 -16.44 32.44
CA SER A 365 -26.52 -15.86 33.56
C SER A 365 -25.87 -16.32 34.87
N THR A 366 -24.75 -15.70 35.28
CA THR A 366 -24.26 -15.80 36.68
C THR A 366 -23.25 -14.74 37.11
N THR A 367 -22.83 -13.81 36.25
CA THR A 367 -21.97 -12.67 36.66
C THR A 367 -22.56 -11.30 36.35
N ALA A 368 -23.84 -11.25 35.94
CA ALA A 368 -24.58 -10.01 35.68
C ALA A 368 -25.22 -9.38 36.93
N THR A 369 -24.87 -9.81 38.14
CA THR A 369 -25.42 -9.25 39.39
C THR A 369 -24.66 -8.04 39.94
N ALA A 370 -23.54 -7.63 39.33
CA ALA A 370 -22.76 -6.48 39.80
C ALA A 370 -22.97 -5.17 38.99
N VAL A 371 -23.78 -5.19 37.93
CA VAL A 371 -23.98 -3.99 37.06
C VAL A 371 -25.46 -3.64 36.83
N VAL A 372 -26.42 -4.44 37.31
CA VAL A 372 -27.86 -4.26 37.02
C VAL A 372 -28.62 -3.53 38.13
N LEU A 373 -27.97 -3.02 39.18
CA LEU A 373 -28.66 -2.24 40.23
C LEU A 373 -28.90 -0.75 39.91
N THR A 374 -28.80 -0.34 38.64
CA THR A 374 -29.31 0.98 38.22
C THR A 374 -30.03 0.86 36.88
N ASN A 375 -31.30 0.44 36.92
CA ASN A 375 -32.41 0.98 36.11
C ASN A 375 -33.56 -0.03 36.06
N SER A 376 -34.42 0.01 37.07
CA SER A 376 -35.79 -0.46 36.94
C SER A 376 -36.65 0.65 36.35
N SER A 377 -37.06 0.51 35.08
CA SER A 377 -38.42 0.87 34.62
C SER A 377 -38.53 0.71 33.10
N ASN A 378 -39.47 -0.17 32.70
CA ASN A 378 -40.25 -0.13 31.46
C ASN A 378 -39.50 -0.21 30.11
N GLU A 379 -39.62 -1.32 29.36
CA GLU A 379 -40.69 -1.51 28.36
C GLU A 379 -40.52 -2.76 27.47
N LYS A 380 -41.69 -3.18 26.99
CA LYS A 380 -42.15 -4.30 26.16
C LYS A 380 -41.24 -4.83 25.04
N SER A 381 -41.31 -6.15 24.91
CA SER A 381 -40.92 -6.99 23.77
C SER A 381 -41.75 -6.73 22.50
N SER A 382 -41.09 -6.61 21.35
CA SER A 382 -41.64 -7.01 20.05
C SER A 382 -40.53 -7.42 19.09
N ASN A 383 -40.71 -8.61 18.50
CA ASN A 383 -39.89 -9.21 17.44
C ASN A 383 -39.62 -8.26 16.28
N ASN A 384 -38.43 -8.36 15.67
CA ASN A 384 -38.26 -8.34 14.22
C ASN A 384 -36.87 -8.83 13.81
N GLU A 385 -36.85 -9.78 12.88
CA GLU A 385 -35.70 -10.25 12.12
C GLU A 385 -35.08 -9.08 11.33
N GLN A 386 -33.78 -8.81 11.50
CA GLN A 386 -33.04 -7.98 10.55
C GLN A 386 -31.60 -8.47 10.35
N HIS A 387 -31.33 -8.80 9.08
CA HIS A 387 -30.03 -9.01 8.46
C HIS A 387 -28.95 -8.03 8.96
N SER A 388 -27.88 -8.56 9.55
CA SER A 388 -26.71 -7.76 9.92
C SER A 388 -25.74 -7.61 8.73
N SER A 389 -26.01 -6.63 7.86
CA SER A 389 -24.99 -6.02 7.01
C SER A 389 -24.12 -5.08 7.86
N ILE A 390 -22.88 -5.50 8.14
CA ILE A 390 -21.93 -4.71 8.94
C ILE A 390 -21.37 -3.57 8.10
N LEU A 391 -21.82 -2.36 8.43
CA LEU A 391 -21.35 -1.08 7.90
C LEU A 391 -19.98 -0.76 8.53
N PHE A 392 -18.90 -0.77 7.74
CA PHE A 392 -17.59 -0.29 8.17
C PHE A 392 -17.55 1.24 8.04
N TYR A 393 -17.60 1.95 9.17
CA TYR A 393 -17.32 3.38 9.21
C TYR A 393 -15.82 3.69 9.03
N ASP A 394 -15.59 4.87 8.47
CA ASP A 394 -14.35 5.46 7.97
C ASP A 394 -13.08 5.27 8.81
N ARG A 395 -11.97 4.97 8.12
CA ARG A 395 -10.61 5.06 8.67
C ARG A 395 -10.11 6.50 8.58
N PRO A 396 -9.79 7.20 9.69
CA PRO A 396 -9.06 8.46 9.60
C PRO A 396 -7.59 8.22 9.22
N ILE A 397 -7.07 9.20 8.48
CA ILE A 397 -5.78 9.27 7.79
C ILE A 397 -4.60 8.90 8.72
N ILE A 398 -3.83 7.89 8.29
CA ILE A 398 -2.60 7.41 8.95
C ILE A 398 -1.52 8.51 8.86
N ARG A 399 -1.21 9.20 9.97
CA ARG A 399 0.05 9.95 10.09
C ARG A 399 1.20 8.98 10.33
N GLN A 400 2.21 9.03 9.48
CA GLN A 400 3.43 8.21 9.61
C GLN A 400 4.28 8.72 10.78
N PRO A 401 4.80 7.84 11.67
CA PRO A 401 5.83 8.23 12.61
C PRO A 401 7.18 8.44 11.89
N PRO A 402 8.07 9.31 12.41
CA PRO A 402 9.36 9.59 11.80
C PRO A 402 10.26 8.35 11.79
N ILE A 403 10.99 8.20 10.69
CA ILE A 403 11.92 7.09 10.44
C ILE A 403 13.12 7.24 11.38
N PRO A 404 13.45 6.25 12.23
CA PRO A 404 14.65 6.30 13.05
C PRO A 404 15.92 6.18 12.19
N PRO A 405 17.04 6.81 12.58
CA PRO A 405 18.27 6.79 11.80
C PRO A 405 18.85 5.38 11.67
N LYS A 406 19.40 5.09 10.49
CA LYS A 406 20.06 3.82 10.16
C LYS A 406 21.24 3.58 11.10
N ARG A 407 21.15 2.56 11.97
CA ARG A 407 22.34 1.96 12.60
C ARG A 407 22.89 0.83 11.74
N SER A 408 24.19 0.91 11.48
CA SER A 408 25.01 -0.08 10.78
C SER A 408 25.06 -1.40 11.55
N GLY A 409 25.32 -2.47 10.79
CA GLY A 409 25.06 -3.85 11.17
C GLY A 409 25.70 -4.32 12.47
N TYR A 410 24.92 -5.11 13.21
CA TYR A 410 25.43 -6.12 14.12
C TYR A 410 24.75 -7.45 13.80
N ARG A 411 25.61 -8.46 13.70
CA ARG A 411 25.31 -9.87 13.50
C ARG A 411 24.80 -10.38 14.85
N TYR A 412 23.55 -10.84 14.93
CA TYR A 412 23.06 -11.49 16.14
C TYR A 412 23.67 -12.90 16.22
N ASN A 413 24.73 -13.05 17.00
CA ASN A 413 25.07 -14.32 17.63
C ASN A 413 24.30 -14.36 18.95
N PHE A 414 23.35 -15.29 19.06
CA PHE A 414 22.64 -15.60 20.29
C PHE A 414 23.57 -16.45 21.16
N ASP A 415 24.47 -15.84 21.93
CA ASP A 415 25.21 -16.53 22.98
C ASP A 415 25.46 -15.59 24.18
N TYR A 416 24.89 -15.97 25.33
CA TYR A 416 25.35 -15.73 26.70
C TYR A 416 25.86 -14.34 27.15
N GLU A 417 25.06 -13.26 27.04
CA GLU A 417 25.33 -12.02 27.81
C GLU A 417 24.15 -11.49 28.64
N GLN A 418 22.95 -12.08 28.54
CA GLN A 418 21.77 -11.59 29.28
C GLN A 418 21.67 -12.10 30.73
N THR A 419 22.63 -12.92 31.18
CA THR A 419 22.64 -13.54 32.52
C THR A 419 23.30 -12.66 33.59
N SER A 420 24.13 -11.67 33.22
CA SER A 420 24.77 -10.74 34.16
C SER A 420 23.79 -9.71 34.72
N ASP A 421 22.98 -9.09 33.84
CA ASP A 421 22.02 -8.05 34.25
C ASP A 421 20.86 -8.60 35.09
N LEU A 422 20.42 -9.83 34.80
CA LEU A 422 19.40 -10.51 35.61
C LEU A 422 19.91 -10.92 37.00
N ARG A 423 21.21 -11.24 37.15
CA ARG A 423 21.81 -11.48 38.46
C ARG A 423 21.91 -10.20 39.28
N PHE A 424 22.25 -9.08 38.66
CA PHE A 424 22.32 -7.78 39.32
C PHE A 424 20.94 -7.34 39.85
N VAL A 425 19.89 -7.45 39.02
CA VAL A 425 18.51 -7.13 39.42
C VAL A 425 18.00 -8.08 40.51
N TYR A 426 18.35 -9.36 40.44
CA TYR A 426 18.00 -10.33 41.48
C TYR A 426 18.70 -10.04 42.82
N GLN A 427 19.98 -9.63 42.79
CA GLN A 427 20.70 -9.21 44.00
C GLN A 427 20.11 -7.95 44.63
N GLN A 428 19.70 -6.96 43.83
CA GLN A 428 19.02 -5.77 44.34
C GLN A 428 17.64 -6.07 44.94
N LEU A 429 16.89 -7.00 44.36
CA LEU A 429 15.61 -7.46 44.93
C LEU A 429 15.80 -8.23 46.24
N LYS A 430 16.89 -9.00 46.36
CA LYS A 430 17.24 -9.74 47.58
C LYS A 430 17.66 -8.81 48.73
N THR A 431 18.42 -7.76 48.44
CA THR A 431 18.79 -6.77 49.46
C THR A 431 17.57 -5.95 49.92
N LEU A 432 16.67 -5.58 49.00
CA LEU A 432 15.42 -4.91 49.35
C LEU A 432 14.51 -5.76 50.24
N THR A 433 14.39 -7.06 49.96
CA THR A 433 13.58 -7.97 50.81
C THR A 433 14.22 -8.23 52.17
N GLN A 434 15.54 -8.23 52.27
CA GLN A 434 16.25 -8.30 53.56
C GLN A 434 16.05 -7.02 54.39
N ASN A 435 16.15 -5.85 53.77
CA ASN A 435 15.93 -4.58 54.46
C ASN A 435 14.48 -4.43 54.96
N VAL A 436 13.49 -4.86 54.17
CA VAL A 436 12.07 -4.85 54.59
C VAL A 436 11.81 -5.84 55.73
N SER A 437 12.46 -6.99 55.76
CA SER A 437 12.32 -7.94 56.87
C SER A 437 13.03 -7.50 58.15
N GLN A 438 14.14 -6.76 58.05
CA GLN A 438 14.78 -6.11 59.20
C GLN A 438 13.92 -4.97 59.76
N LEU A 439 13.35 -4.11 58.90
CA LEU A 439 12.42 -3.07 59.35
C LEU A 439 11.20 -3.66 60.06
N LYS A 440 10.68 -4.81 59.58
CA LYS A 440 9.57 -5.50 60.23
C LYS A 440 9.96 -6.10 61.58
N LYS A 441 11.21 -6.55 61.77
CA LYS A 441 11.71 -7.03 63.07
C LYS A 441 11.94 -5.88 64.05
N ASN A 442 12.46 -4.74 63.59
CA ASN A 442 12.68 -3.59 64.44
C ASN A 442 11.37 -2.98 64.94
N ASN A 443 10.34 -2.91 64.08
CA ASN A 443 9.01 -2.47 64.50
C ASN A 443 8.34 -3.43 65.50
N PHE A 444 8.60 -4.73 65.40
CA PHE A 444 8.09 -5.70 66.38
C PHE A 444 8.82 -5.60 67.73
N GLN A 445 10.11 -5.25 67.75
CA GLN A 445 10.84 -4.99 68.99
C GLN A 445 10.44 -3.67 69.65
N GLU A 446 10.10 -2.63 68.87
CA GLU A 446 9.52 -1.39 69.43
C GLU A 446 8.12 -1.62 70.00
N GLU A 447 7.30 -2.50 69.41
CA GLU A 447 5.97 -2.85 69.95
C GLU A 447 6.06 -3.75 71.21
N GLU A 448 7.07 -4.63 71.33
CA GLU A 448 7.30 -5.42 72.57
C GLU A 448 7.84 -4.57 73.73
N VAL A 449 8.69 -3.58 73.46
CA VAL A 449 9.21 -2.67 74.51
C VAL A 449 8.13 -1.72 75.04
N VAL A 450 7.14 -1.34 74.21
CA VAL A 450 6.00 -0.52 74.64
C VAL A 450 4.94 -1.34 75.38
N ALA A 451 4.89 -2.66 75.19
CA ALA A 451 3.94 -3.55 75.88
C ALA A 451 4.37 -3.93 77.31
N GLU A 452 5.65 -3.81 77.67
CA GLU A 452 6.14 -4.10 79.03
C GLU A 452 6.08 -2.90 80.00
N GLU A 453 5.88 -1.66 79.52
CA GLU A 453 5.81 -0.45 80.38
C GLU A 453 4.39 -0.02 80.80
N HIS A 454 3.33 -0.76 80.44
CA HIS A 454 1.95 -0.44 80.84
C HIS A 454 1.23 -1.61 81.51
N ASN A 455 1.75 -2.02 82.68
CA ASN A 455 1.00 -2.77 83.67
C ASN A 455 1.18 -2.11 85.05
N GLU A 456 0.44 -1.03 85.32
CA GLU A 456 -0.03 -0.71 86.68
C GLU A 456 -1.11 0.43 86.67
N GLN A 457 -2.26 0.10 87.28
CA GLN A 457 -3.27 0.98 87.91
C GLN A 457 -4.30 1.79 87.07
N ILE A 458 -5.47 1.15 86.89
CA ILE A 458 -6.87 1.58 87.14
C ILE A 458 -7.14 3.08 87.41
N TYR A 459 -8.00 3.72 86.59
CA TYR A 459 -9.22 4.48 86.98
C TYR A 459 -9.98 5.02 85.73
N LEU A 460 -11.28 4.71 85.62
CA LEU A 460 -12.29 5.42 84.79
C LEU A 460 -12.93 6.53 85.67
N PRO A 461 -13.48 7.68 85.18
CA PRO A 461 -14.64 7.73 84.27
C PRO A 461 -14.72 9.06 83.39
N PRO A 462 -15.88 9.67 82.99
CA PRO A 462 -16.27 9.81 81.57
C PRO A 462 -16.61 11.25 81.07
N ASN A 463 -16.93 11.35 79.77
CA ASN A 463 -17.76 12.37 79.06
C ASN A 463 -17.52 13.87 79.32
N GLN A 464 -17.04 14.60 78.29
CA GLN A 464 -17.49 15.97 78.02
C GLN A 464 -17.61 16.28 76.52
N VAL A 465 -18.53 17.21 76.27
CA VAL A 465 -19.26 17.55 75.05
C VAL A 465 -18.88 18.99 74.64
N ILE A 466 -18.91 19.29 73.33
CA ILE A 466 -18.93 20.63 72.66
C ILE A 466 -17.61 21.45 72.66
N ARG A 467 -17.05 21.78 71.48
CA ARG A 467 -17.33 23.03 70.72
C ARG A 467 -16.53 23.13 69.41
N LYS A 468 -17.23 23.51 68.34
CA LYS A 468 -16.71 24.02 67.06
C LYS A 468 -15.92 25.33 67.27
N LYS A 469 -14.88 25.55 66.46
CA LYS A 469 -14.56 26.89 65.92
C LYS A 469 -14.02 26.77 64.49
N GLN A 470 -14.69 27.51 63.61
CA GLN A 470 -14.33 27.78 62.22
C GLN A 470 -13.19 28.80 62.15
N SER A 471 -12.42 28.75 61.07
CA SER A 471 -11.79 29.94 60.50
C SER A 471 -11.94 29.89 58.97
N GLN A 472 -12.68 30.88 58.46
CA GLN A 472 -12.93 31.17 57.06
C GLN A 472 -11.69 31.80 56.41
N VAL A 473 -11.49 31.55 55.11
CA VAL A 473 -10.90 32.52 54.17
C VAL A 473 -11.74 32.48 52.89
N THR A 474 -12.26 33.65 52.53
CA THR A 474 -13.19 33.95 51.42
C THR A 474 -12.47 34.32 50.11
N CYS A 475 -13.05 33.85 49.00
CA CYS A 475 -13.41 34.51 47.71
C CYS A 475 -12.36 35.39 46.98
N THR A 476 -12.26 35.43 45.64
CA THR A 476 -13.31 35.73 44.65
C THR A 476 -12.89 35.38 43.20
N PHE A 477 -13.88 35.01 42.38
CA PHE A 477 -13.86 34.96 40.90
C PHE A 477 -14.04 36.36 40.26
N PRO A 478 -13.97 36.47 38.92
CA PRO A 478 -15.02 37.20 38.20
C PRO A 478 -15.70 36.35 37.12
N ASP A 479 -17.02 36.49 37.09
CA ASP A 479 -18.01 35.96 36.15
C ASP A 479 -18.21 36.89 34.93
N GLU A 480 -19.13 36.44 34.05
CA GLU A 480 -20.02 37.19 33.12
C GLU A 480 -19.73 37.00 31.60
N TYR A 481 -20.66 36.70 30.68
CA TYR A 481 -22.12 36.55 30.70
C TYR A 481 -22.63 35.85 29.39
N THR A 482 -23.66 34.98 29.53
CA THR A 482 -24.86 34.72 28.68
C THR A 482 -24.86 34.47 27.15
N THR A 483 -25.34 33.26 26.79
CA THR A 483 -26.48 32.89 25.90
C THR A 483 -26.88 33.70 24.66
N SER A 484 -26.98 33.03 23.48
CA SER A 484 -28.19 33.04 22.61
C SER A 484 -28.13 32.04 21.45
N LYS A 485 -29.26 31.36 21.20
CA LYS A 485 -29.62 30.57 20.00
C LYS A 485 -29.61 31.42 18.71
N PHE A 486 -29.33 30.82 17.54
CA PHE A 486 -30.16 30.80 16.31
C PHE A 486 -29.37 30.37 15.05
N HIS A 487 -29.86 29.31 14.40
CA HIS A 487 -30.01 29.07 12.96
C HIS A 487 -29.14 29.74 11.87
N ASN A 488 -28.76 28.87 10.91
CA ASN A 488 -28.83 29.01 9.43
C ASN A 488 -27.54 29.07 8.60
N MET A 489 -27.54 28.18 7.59
CA MET A 489 -26.75 28.12 6.36
C MET A 489 -26.62 29.49 5.65
N PRO A 490 -25.69 29.56 4.69
CA PRO A 490 -26.09 30.13 3.40
C PRO A 490 -25.73 29.23 2.21
N THR A 491 -26.78 28.93 1.45
CA THR A 491 -26.76 28.59 0.03
C THR A 491 -26.55 29.85 -0.82
N ILE A 492 -25.76 29.68 -1.89
CA ILE A 492 -25.98 30.19 -3.27
C ILE A 492 -26.41 31.67 -3.41
N GLN A 493 -25.54 32.49 -4.00
CA GLN A 493 -25.98 33.59 -4.85
C GLN A 493 -25.10 33.76 -6.10
N ARG A 494 -25.81 33.82 -7.24
CA ARG A 494 -25.35 34.24 -8.57
C ARG A 494 -24.71 35.63 -8.52
N ARG A 495 -23.56 35.78 -9.16
CA ARG A 495 -23.30 36.82 -10.16
C ARG A 495 -22.09 36.44 -11.02
#